data_AF-A0A2G6GRD0-F1
#
_entry.id   AF-A0A2G6GRD0-F1
#
_cell.length_a   1.000
_cell.length_b   1.000
_cell.length_c   1.000
_cell.angle_alpha   90.00
_cell.angle_beta   90.00
_cell.angle_gamma   90.00
#
_symmetry.space_group_name_H-M   'P 1'
#
loop_
_entity.id
_entity.type
_entity.pdbx_description
1 polymer ?
#
loop_
_entity_poly.entity_id
_entity_poly.type
_entity_poly.pdbx_seq_one_letter_code
_entity_poly.pdbx_strand_id
1 'polypeptide(L)'
;MLFVVSIYLLANPLGAIDLGAILGSYIGLLFLAGIYLSISLFTSALTNNQLVAFLLAVVVCAFVYVGWSYLATLFVSQSLQNVLISLSLEEHYYSISKGIIDTRDLVFFMLLIVFFLYSTHLVISKKR
;
A
#
# COMPACT_ATOMS: atom_id res chain seq x y z
N MET A 1 -16.26 13.95 9.66
CA MET A 1 -17.31 13.93 10.70
C MET A 1 -18.54 13.11 10.32
N LEU A 2 -19.03 13.18 9.06
CA LEU A 2 -20.15 12.33 8.59
C LEU A 2 -19.91 10.81 8.73
N PHE A 3 -18.69 10.33 8.47
CA PHE A 3 -18.36 8.90 8.53
C PHE A 3 -18.50 8.26 9.92
N VAL A 4 -18.11 9.00 10.97
CA VAL A 4 -18.16 8.51 12.36
C VAL A 4 -19.61 8.40 12.86
N VAL A 5 -20.46 9.35 12.45
CA VAL A 5 -21.89 9.34 12.80
C VAL A 5 -22.61 8.17 12.11
N SER A 6 -22.31 7.89 10.85
CA SER A 6 -22.89 6.74 10.13
C SER A 6 -22.50 5.40 10.76
N ILE A 7 -21.24 5.22 11.17
CA ILE A 7 -20.79 3.98 11.83
C ILE A 7 -21.42 3.84 13.23
N TYR A 8 -21.53 4.93 13.99
CA TYR A 8 -22.19 4.92 15.30
C TYR A 8 -23.65 4.46 15.22
N LEU A 9 -24.37 4.87 14.16
CA LEU A 9 -25.78 4.55 13.94
C LEU A 9 -26.01 3.15 13.34
N LEU A 10 -25.06 2.60 12.57
CA LEU A 10 -25.18 1.28 11.93
C LEU A 10 -24.53 0.13 12.73
N ALA A 11 -23.83 0.42 13.83
CA ALA A 11 -23.24 -0.61 14.69
C ALA A 11 -24.31 -1.46 15.39
N ASN A 12 -24.13 -2.79 15.38
CA ASN A 12 -25.02 -3.75 16.04
C ASN A 12 -24.21 -4.58 17.06
N PRO A 13 -24.33 -4.34 18.38
CA PRO A 13 -25.22 -3.41 19.08
C PRO A 13 -24.81 -1.93 18.94
N LEU A 14 -25.75 -1.01 19.19
CA LEU A 14 -25.56 0.44 19.10
C LEU A 14 -24.33 0.89 19.89
N GLY A 15 -23.39 1.57 19.23
CA GLY A 15 -22.13 2.01 19.85
C GLY A 15 -21.00 0.98 19.88
N ALA A 16 -21.16 -0.22 19.31
CA ALA A 16 -20.07 -1.18 19.07
C ALA A 16 -19.19 -0.70 17.90
N ILE A 17 -18.58 0.48 18.05
CA ILE A 17 -17.59 0.98 17.12
C ILE A 17 -16.29 0.23 17.41
N ASP A 18 -15.81 -0.51 16.41
CA ASP A 18 -14.44 -1.01 16.42
C ASP A 18 -13.48 0.16 16.17
N LEU A 19 -13.17 0.88 17.26
CA LEU A 19 -12.19 1.95 17.29
C LEU A 19 -10.81 1.46 16.83
N GLY A 20 -10.49 0.18 17.05
CA GLY A 20 -9.29 -0.46 16.56
C GLY A 20 -9.24 -0.51 15.04
N ALA A 21 -10.33 -0.97 14.40
CA ALA A 21 -10.44 -0.99 12.94
C ALA A 21 -10.39 0.41 12.31
N ILE A 22 -11.01 1.40 12.95
CA ILE A 22 -10.96 2.80 12.47
C ILE A 22 -9.53 3.34 12.54
N LEU A 23 -8.88 3.25 13.70
CA LEU A 23 -7.51 3.74 13.86
C LEU A 23 -6.54 2.97 12.96
N GLY A 24 -6.69 1.65 12.87
CA GLY A 24 -5.92 0.80 11.96
C GLY A 24 -6.05 1.24 10.51
N SER A 25 -7.27 1.50 10.04
CA SER A 25 -7.52 2.01 8.68
C SER A 25 -6.83 3.35 8.41
N TYR A 26 -6.86 4.30 9.37
CA TYR A 26 -6.16 5.58 9.23
C TYR A 26 -4.64 5.42 9.15
N ILE A 27 -4.07 4.56 9.99
CA ILE A 27 -2.63 4.26 9.99
C ILE A 27 -2.24 3.57 8.68
N GLY A 28 -3.02 2.58 8.24
CA GLY A 28 -2.83 1.89 6.97
C GLY A 28 -2.87 2.85 5.77
N LEU A 29 -3.83 3.78 5.76
CA LEU A 29 -3.93 4.81 4.72
C LEU A 29 -2.71 5.73 4.69
N LEU A 30 -2.16 6.08 5.86
CA LEU A 30 -0.94 6.89 5.94
C LEU A 30 0.25 6.17 5.29
N PHE A 31 0.46 4.90 5.63
CA PHE A 31 1.51 4.09 5.00
C PHE A 31 1.30 3.89 3.51
N LEU A 32 0.06 3.62 3.09
CA LEU A 32 -0.31 3.48 1.68
C LEU A 32 -0.02 4.77 0.90
N ALA A 33 -0.37 5.93 1.46
CA ALA A 33 -0.05 7.23 0.87
C ALA A 33 1.47 7.44 0.78
N GLY A 34 2.23 7.09 1.83
CA GLY A 34 3.69 7.14 1.82
C GLY A 34 4.31 6.31 0.69
N ILE A 35 3.78 5.12 0.44
CA ILE A 35 4.23 4.25 -0.66
C ILE A 35 3.97 4.89 -2.02
N TYR A 36 2.75 5.39 -2.25
CA TYR A 36 2.42 6.04 -3.51
C TYR A 36 3.25 7.30 -3.76
N LEU A 37 3.56 8.08 -2.71
CA LEU A 37 4.46 9.23 -2.82
C LEU A 37 5.88 8.79 -3.19
N SER A 38 6.43 7.78 -2.53
CA SER A 38 7.77 7.26 -2.85
C SER A 38 7.87 6.71 -4.27
N ILE A 39 6.85 5.99 -4.74
CA ILE A 39 6.78 5.49 -6.12
C ILE A 39 6.74 6.67 -7.10
N SER A 40 5.87 7.66 -6.86
CA SER A 40 5.71 8.82 -7.74
C SER A 40 6.98 9.68 -7.79
N LEU A 41 7.72 9.80 -6.68
CA LEU A 41 9.03 10.44 -6.65
C LEU A 41 10.06 9.68 -7.48
N PHE A 42 10.09 8.35 -7.36
CA PHE A 42 10.98 7.50 -8.15
C PHE A 42 10.72 7.65 -9.64
N THR A 43 9.46 7.52 -10.08
CA THR A 43 9.12 7.63 -11.50
C THR A 43 9.39 9.04 -12.06
N SER A 44 9.18 10.08 -11.25
CA SER A 44 9.55 11.45 -11.60
C SER A 44 11.07 11.64 -11.74
N ALA A 45 11.90 10.90 -11.00
CA ALA A 45 13.35 10.97 -11.15
C ALA A 45 13.83 10.25 -12.43
N LEU A 46 13.09 9.27 -12.94
CA LEU A 46 13.46 8.52 -14.15
C LEU A 46 13.32 9.35 -15.43
N THR A 47 12.25 10.13 -15.56
CA THR A 47 11.92 10.85 -16.80
C THR A 47 11.86 12.35 -16.61
N ASN A 48 12.29 13.11 -17.62
CA ASN A 48 12.20 14.57 -17.62
C ASN A 48 10.83 15.06 -18.13
N ASN A 49 9.99 14.17 -18.68
CA ASN A 49 8.66 14.52 -19.19
C ASN A 49 7.59 14.27 -18.12
N GLN A 50 6.93 15.33 -17.65
CA GLN A 50 5.93 15.29 -16.58
C GLN A 50 4.73 14.38 -16.89
N LEU A 51 4.26 14.33 -18.14
CA LEU A 51 3.15 13.44 -18.52
C LEU A 51 3.56 11.98 -18.44
N VAL A 52 4.77 11.66 -18.90
CA VAL A 52 5.31 10.29 -18.85
C VAL A 52 5.55 9.88 -17.39
N ALA A 53 6.08 10.77 -16.55
CA ALA A 53 6.30 10.50 -15.12
C ALA A 53 4.99 10.12 -14.42
N PHE A 54 3.94 10.89 -14.67
CA PHE A 54 2.61 10.66 -14.10
C PHE A 54 2.01 9.33 -14.53
N LEU A 55 1.98 9.03 -15.83
CA LEU A 55 1.44 7.77 -16.34
C LEU A 55 2.20 6.56 -15.80
N LEU A 56 3.53 6.66 -15.74
CA LEU A 56 4.38 5.60 -15.19
C LEU A 56 4.11 5.42 -13.69
N ALA A 57 3.95 6.51 -12.92
CA ALA A 57 3.57 6.45 -11.51
C ALA A 57 2.25 5.69 -11.31
N VAL A 58 1.21 6.04 -12.08
CA VAL A 58 -0.11 5.40 -11.97
C VAL A 58 -0.02 3.90 -12.27
N VAL A 59 0.67 3.52 -13.34
CA VAL A 59 0.84 2.11 -13.72
C VAL A 59 1.61 1.33 -12.65
N VAL A 60 2.71 1.89 -12.13
CA VAL A 60 3.51 1.22 -11.09
C VAL A 60 2.73 1.13 -9.78
N CYS A 61 2.02 2.18 -9.36
CA CYS A 61 1.17 2.14 -8.18
C CYS A 61 0.08 1.05 -8.30
N ALA A 62 -0.62 0.99 -9.43
CA ALA A 62 -1.64 -0.03 -9.68
C ALA A 62 -1.03 -1.45 -9.66
N PHE A 63 0.13 -1.63 -10.29
CA PHE A 63 0.83 -2.91 -10.31
C PHE A 63 1.31 -3.33 -8.92
N VAL A 64 1.88 -2.42 -8.13
CA VAL A 64 2.34 -2.73 -6.76
C VAL A 64 1.15 -3.06 -5.85
N TYR A 65 0.00 -2.40 -6.03
CA TYR A 65 -1.18 -2.63 -5.20
C TYR A 65 -1.83 -4.00 -5.49
N VAL A 66 -2.20 -4.29 -6.74
CA VAL A 66 -2.97 -5.51 -7.09
C VAL A 66 -2.20 -6.52 -7.93
N GLY A 67 -1.08 -6.13 -8.55
CA GLY A 67 -0.35 -6.97 -9.50
C GLY A 67 0.09 -8.30 -8.90
N TRP A 68 0.58 -8.31 -7.66
CA TRP A 68 0.98 -9.56 -6.98
C TRP A 68 -0.20 -10.46 -6.64
N SER A 69 -1.34 -9.89 -6.25
CA SER A 69 -2.57 -10.62 -5.96
C SER A 69 -3.07 -11.37 -7.20
N TYR A 70 -3.13 -10.69 -8.35
CA TYR A 70 -3.49 -11.32 -9.62
C TYR A 70 -2.43 -12.31 -10.12
N LEU A 71 -1.14 -12.04 -9.90
CA LEU A 71 -0.11 -12.98 -10.32
C LEU A 71 -0.21 -14.30 -9.53
N ALA A 72 -0.56 -14.23 -8.25
CA ALA A 72 -0.73 -15.41 -7.40
C ALA A 72 -1.81 -16.38 -7.92
N THR A 73 -2.88 -15.88 -8.53
CA THR A 73 -3.98 -16.72 -9.06
C THR A 73 -3.61 -17.47 -10.33
N LEU A 74 -2.52 -17.09 -11.02
CA LEU A 74 -2.03 -17.76 -12.23
C LEU A 74 -1.21 -19.01 -11.91
N PHE A 75 -0.74 -19.18 -10.67
CA PHE A 75 0.07 -20.33 -10.26
C PHE A 75 -0.81 -21.43 -9.64
N VAL A 76 -0.60 -22.66 -10.08
CA VAL A 76 -1.35 -23.84 -9.58
C VAL A 76 -0.77 -24.36 -8.26
N SER A 77 0.51 -24.10 -7.97
CA SER A 77 1.15 -24.57 -6.74
C SER A 77 0.82 -23.67 -5.55
N GLN A 78 0.21 -24.23 -4.51
CA GLN A 78 -0.18 -23.52 -3.29
C GLN A 78 1.00 -22.79 -2.61
N SER A 79 2.20 -23.39 -2.63
CA SER A 79 3.38 -22.79 -2.00
C SER A 79 3.79 -21.48 -2.66
N LEU A 80 3.79 -21.42 -4.00
CA LEU A 80 4.11 -20.18 -4.74
C LEU A 80 3.00 -19.14 -4.58
N GLN A 81 1.74 -19.57 -4.59
CA GLN A 81 0.60 -18.69 -4.36
C GLN A 81 0.73 -17.98 -3.01
N ASN A 82 1.01 -18.72 -1.93
CA ASN A 82 1.14 -18.13 -0.59
C ASN A 82 2.31 -17.13 -0.51
N VAL A 83 3.43 -17.39 -1.18
CA VAL A 83 4.57 -16.45 -1.23
C VAL A 83 4.19 -15.18 -1.97
N LEU A 84 3.51 -15.28 -3.11
CA LEU A 84 3.07 -14.12 -3.89
C LEU A 84 2.02 -13.28 -3.17
N ILE A 85 1.08 -13.92 -2.47
CA ILE A 85 0.11 -13.27 -1.59
C ILE A 85 0.83 -12.57 -0.43
N SER A 86 1.90 -13.16 0.13
CA SER A 86 2.71 -12.48 1.14
C SER A 86 3.53 -11.29 0.62
N LEU A 87 3.51 -11.03 -0.68
CA LEU A 87 4.10 -9.85 -1.31
C LEU A 87 3.04 -8.84 -1.77
N SER A 88 1.74 -9.20 -1.73
CA SER A 88 0.69 -8.31 -2.20
C SER A 88 0.38 -7.21 -1.20
N LEU A 89 0.45 -5.97 -1.65
CA LEU A 89 0.21 -4.81 -0.80
C LEU A 89 -1.26 -4.72 -0.35
N GLU A 90 -2.18 -5.14 -1.23
CA GLU A 90 -3.61 -5.26 -0.96
C GLU A 90 -3.91 -6.08 0.31
N GLU A 91 -3.28 -7.24 0.49
CA GLU A 91 -3.53 -8.13 1.64
C GLU A 91 -3.03 -7.55 2.96
N HIS A 92 -1.82 -6.97 2.96
CA HIS A 92 -1.27 -6.28 4.13
C HIS A 92 -2.14 -5.07 4.51
N TYR A 93 -2.66 -4.35 3.52
CA TYR A 93 -3.57 -3.22 3.76
C TYR A 93 -4.93 -3.68 4.31
N TYR A 94 -5.47 -4.79 3.79
CA TYR A 94 -6.71 -5.38 4.28
C TYR A 94 -6.58 -5.88 5.73
N SER A 95 -5.45 -6.49 6.09
CA SER A 95 -5.11 -6.92 7.45
C SER A 95 -5.11 -5.73 8.43
N ILE A 96 -4.35 -4.67 8.12
CA ILE A 96 -4.30 -3.45 8.95
C ILE A 96 -5.66 -2.75 9.04
N SER A 97 -6.44 -2.72 7.96
CA SER A 97 -7.75 -2.06 7.94
C SER A 97 -8.75 -2.69 8.91
N LYS A 98 -8.54 -3.95 9.32
CA LYS A 98 -9.33 -4.61 10.36
C LYS A 98 -8.90 -4.27 11.79
N GLY A 99 -7.92 -3.38 11.97
CA GLY A 99 -7.42 -2.99 13.29
C GLY A 99 -6.41 -3.97 13.88
N ILE A 100 -6.02 -4.99 13.13
CA ILE A 100 -4.98 -5.95 13.51
C ILE A 100 -3.66 -5.38 13.00
N ILE A 101 -2.98 -4.61 13.85
CA ILE A 101 -1.68 -4.04 13.51
C ILE A 101 -0.62 -5.11 13.82
N ASP A 102 -0.25 -5.90 12.81
CA ASP A 102 0.92 -6.78 12.91
C ASP A 102 2.20 -6.00 12.56
N THR A 103 3.27 -6.28 13.29
CA THR A 103 4.62 -5.77 13.01
C THR A 103 5.10 -6.16 11.61
N ARG A 104 4.66 -7.31 11.10
CA ARG A 104 4.99 -7.77 9.74
C ARG A 104 4.49 -6.81 8.67
N ASP A 105 3.25 -6.34 8.81
CA ASP A 105 2.62 -5.42 7.86
C ASP A 105 3.33 -4.05 7.88
N LEU A 106 3.64 -3.54 9.08
CA LEU A 106 4.39 -2.29 9.24
C LEU A 106 5.79 -2.36 8.62
N VAL A 107 6.51 -3.46 8.85
CA VAL A 107 7.85 -3.68 8.28
C VAL A 107 7.76 -3.78 6.76
N PHE A 108 6.77 -4.47 6.21
CA PHE A 108 6.55 -4.55 4.77
C PHE A 108 6.34 -3.17 4.15
N PHE A 109 5.45 -2.36 4.72
CA PHE A 109 5.20 -0.99 4.23
C PHE A 109 6.45 -0.12 4.31
N MET A 110 7.18 -0.16 5.43
CA MET A 110 8.40 0.63 5.61
C MET A 110 9.50 0.21 4.63
N LEU A 111 9.70 -1.10 4.42
CA LEU A 111 10.66 -1.61 3.44
C LEU A 111 10.34 -1.11 2.03
N LEU A 112 9.07 -1.10 1.66
CA LEU A 112 8.63 -0.70 0.33
C LEU A 112 8.83 0.82 0.12
N ILE A 113 8.53 1.64 1.13
CA ILE A 113 8.82 3.09 1.13
C ILE A 113 10.32 3.34 0.96
N VAL A 114 11.15 2.71 1.81
CA VAL A 114 12.61 2.89 1.81
C VAL A 114 13.21 2.41 0.48
N PHE A 115 12.73 1.30 -0.07
CA PHE A 115 13.18 0.76 -1.36
C PHE A 115 13.00 1.77 -2.50
N PHE A 116 11.82 2.39 -2.63
CA PHE A 116 11.56 3.38 -3.67
C PHE A 116 12.30 4.70 -3.44
N LEU A 117 12.41 5.17 -2.19
CA LEU A 117 13.21 6.36 -1.87
C LEU A 117 14.69 6.16 -2.14
N TYR A 118 15.24 5.00 -1.76
CA TYR A 118 16.63 4.66 -2.04
C TYR A 118 16.88 4.55 -3.54
N SER A 119 15.96 3.93 -4.29
CA SER A 119 16.03 3.87 -5.75
C SER A 119 15.99 5.26 -6.38
N THR A 120 15.17 6.18 -5.84
CA THR A 120 15.13 7.59 -6.25
C THR A 120 16.49 8.26 -6.03
N HIS A 121 17.08 8.07 -4.86
CA HIS A 121 18.39 8.61 -4.53
C HIS A 121 19.49 8.09 -5.49
N LEU A 122 19.48 6.80 -5.84
CA LEU A 122 20.42 6.23 -6.81
C LEU A 122 20.28 6.85 -8.21
N VAL A 123 19.06 7.05 -8.68
CA VAL A 123 18.79 7.64 -10.00
C VAL A 123 19.28 9.09 -10.05
N ILE A 124 18.99 9.86 -9.00
CA ILE A 124 19.45 11.26 -8.90
C ILE A 124 20.97 11.33 -8.79
N SER A 125 21.59 10.47 -7.97
CA SER A 125 23.04 10.46 -7.79
C SER A 125 23.80 10.07 -9.05
N LYS A 126 23.21 9.27 -9.95
CA LYS A 126 23.80 8.93 -11.26
C LYS A 126 23.68 10.05 -12.29
N LYS A 127 22.72 10.98 -12.14
CA LYS A 127 22.53 12.10 -13.06
C LYS A 127 23.47 13.28 -12.76
N ARG A 128 24.17 13.24 -11.63
CA ARG A 128 25.11 14.26 -11.17
C ARG A 128 26.54 13.90 -11.59
#